data_AF-A0A7X6YVJ6-F1
#
_entry.id   AF-A0A7X6YVJ6-F1
#
_cell.length_a   1.000
_cell.length_b   1.000
_cell.length_c   1.000
_cell.angle_alpha   90.00
_cell.angle_beta   90.00
_cell.angle_gamma   90.00
#
_symmetry.space_group_name_H-M   'P 1'
#
loop_
_entity.id
_entity.type
_entity.pdbx_description
1 polymer ?
#
loop_
_entity_poly.entity_id
_entity_poly.type
_entity_poly.pdbx_seq_one_letter_code
_entity_poly.pdbx_strand_id
1 'polypeptide(L)'
;MSENSASCGECPEGRVKDAAGRCVMPEVTFASLILSLNTSALYHMGELPHPETGRKIVDRELAKHTIDTLTLLAEKTRGNLDPNEHELLTRILYELKMRFVKLG
;
A
#
# COMPACT_ATOMS: atom_id res chain seq x y z
N MET A 1 -0.96 37.90 26.82
CA MET A 1 0.50 37.89 26.61
C MET A 1 1.05 36.85 27.57
N SER A 2 1.65 35.73 27.20
CA SER A 2 1.99 35.13 25.91
C SER A 2 2.30 33.67 26.27
N GLU A 3 1.54 32.69 25.80
CA GLU A 3 1.91 31.29 25.97
C GLU A 3 2.54 30.78 24.67
N ASN A 4 3.86 30.94 24.65
CA ASN A 4 4.83 29.98 24.15
C ASN A 4 4.54 29.30 22.81
N SER A 5 4.87 30.03 21.75
CA SER A 5 5.16 29.49 20.42
C SER A 5 6.49 28.73 20.42
N ALA A 6 6.49 27.43 20.73
CA ALA A 6 7.49 26.45 20.25
C ALA A 6 7.19 25.02 20.75
N SER A 7 6.48 24.24 19.92
CA SER A 7 6.86 22.85 19.64
C SER A 7 6.13 22.42 18.38
N CYS A 8 6.85 22.39 17.26
CA CYS A 8 6.40 21.71 16.05
C CYS A 8 6.46 20.19 16.32
N GLY A 9 5.54 19.68 17.12
CA GLY A 9 5.49 18.26 17.49
C GLY A 9 5.41 17.35 16.26
N GLU A 10 5.94 16.14 16.41
CA GLU A 10 5.64 15.04 15.48
C GLU A 10 4.14 14.77 15.50
N CYS A 11 3.57 14.43 14.34
CA CYS A 11 2.17 14.05 14.29
C CYS A 11 1.96 12.68 14.96
N PRO A 12 0.80 12.45 15.60
CA PRO A 12 0.42 11.12 16.07
C PRO A 12 0.52 10.07 14.95
N GLU A 13 0.71 8.80 15.33
CA GLU A 13 0.86 7.70 14.38
C GLU A 13 -0.29 7.69 13.35
N GLY A 14 0.07 7.48 12.07
CA GLY A 14 -0.87 7.49 10.95
C GLY A 14 -1.25 8.88 10.41
N ARG A 15 -0.71 9.97 10.97
CA ARG A 15 -0.96 11.34 10.48
C ARG A 15 0.28 12.01 9.91
N VAL A 16 0.08 12.89 8.94
CA VAL A 16 1.13 13.70 8.29
C VAL A 16 0.81 15.19 8.42
N LYS A 17 1.83 16.05 8.30
CA LYS A 17 1.63 17.51 8.28
C LYS A 17 1.15 17.94 6.88
N ASP A 18 0.06 18.69 6.82
CA ASP A 18 -0.35 19.38 5.59
C ASP A 18 0.50 20.65 5.34
N ALA A 19 0.26 21.34 4.21
CA ALA A 19 0.94 22.58 3.87
C ALA A 19 0.73 23.71 4.90
N ALA A 20 -0.29 23.60 5.75
CA ALA A 20 -0.59 24.54 6.84
C ALA A 20 -0.03 24.06 8.19
N GLY A 21 0.74 22.96 8.23
CA GLY A 21 1.36 22.41 9.43
C GLY A 21 0.41 21.65 10.36
N ARG A 22 -0.82 21.34 9.92
CA ARG A 22 -1.81 20.60 10.71
C ARG A 22 -1.63 19.10 10.51
N CYS A 23 -1.80 18.32 11.58
CA CYS A 23 -1.76 16.86 11.49
C CYS A 23 -3.07 16.30 10.92
N VAL A 24 -3.01 15.85 9.66
CA VAL A 24 -4.14 15.31 8.90
C VAL A 24 -3.91 13.86 8.52
N MET A 25 -4.98 13.18 8.10
CA MET A 25 -4.83 11.89 7.42
C MET A 25 -4.17 12.11 6.06
N PRO A 26 -3.25 11.22 5.64
CA PRO A 26 -2.67 11.30 4.31
C PRO A 26 -3.77 11.17 3.25
N GLU A 27 -3.57 11.87 2.13
CA GLU A 27 -4.46 11.78 0.99
C GLU A 27 -4.49 10.36 0.45
N VAL A 28 -5.70 9.87 0.15
CA VAL A 28 -5.87 8.56 -0.48
C VAL A 28 -5.81 8.77 -1.99
N THR A 29 -4.78 8.20 -2.60
CA THR A 29 -4.59 8.17 -4.05
C THR A 29 -4.73 6.75 -4.57
N PHE A 30 -5.04 6.57 -5.86
CA PHE A 30 -5.05 5.25 -6.49
C PHE A 30 -3.70 4.54 -6.30
N ALA A 31 -2.59 5.26 -6.49
CA ALA A 31 -1.25 4.75 -6.26
C ALA A 31 -1.05 4.23 -4.82
N SER A 32 -1.48 4.98 -3.80
CA SER A 32 -1.39 4.55 -2.40
C SER A 32 -2.21 3.28 -2.11
N LEU A 33 -3.38 3.14 -2.74
CA LEU A 33 -4.22 1.94 -2.62
C LEU A 33 -3.55 0.72 -3.28
N ILE A 34 -3.02 0.86 -4.48
CA ILE A 34 -2.35 -0.25 -5.17
C ILE A 34 -1.07 -0.66 -4.42
N LEU A 35 -0.31 0.29 -3.88
CA LEU A 35 0.88 0.00 -3.08
C LEU A 35 0.56 -0.70 -1.75
N SER A 36 -0.55 -0.34 -1.10
CA SER A 36 -0.98 -1.02 0.13
C SER A 36 -1.38 -2.47 -0.13
N LEU A 37 -2.12 -2.72 -1.22
CA LEU A 37 -2.47 -4.08 -1.67
C LEU A 37 -1.22 -4.88 -2.08
N ASN A 38 -0.25 -4.26 -2.76
CA ASN A 38 1.03 -4.90 -3.07
C ASN A 38 1.77 -5.36 -1.80
N THR A 39 1.84 -4.48 -0.79
CA THR A 39 2.47 -4.78 0.49
C THR A 39 1.76 -5.92 1.20
N SER A 40 0.42 -5.92 1.21
CA SER A 40 -0.38 -7.02 1.76
C SER A 40 -0.09 -8.35 1.04
N ALA A 41 -0.06 -8.36 -0.29
CA ALA A 41 0.26 -9.56 -1.06
C ALA A 41 1.65 -10.10 -0.73
N LEU A 42 2.67 -9.23 -0.70
CA LEU A 42 4.04 -9.61 -0.35
C LEU A 42 4.16 -10.14 1.09
N TYR A 43 3.41 -9.55 2.03
CA TYR A 43 3.32 -10.05 3.39
C TYR A 43 2.73 -11.47 3.43
N HIS A 44 1.60 -11.71 2.76
CA HIS A 44 1.00 -13.05 2.66
C HIS A 44 1.89 -14.05 1.90
N MET A 45 2.79 -13.58 1.06
CA MET A 45 3.81 -14.41 0.39
C MET A 45 5.02 -14.74 1.27
N GLY A 46 5.10 -14.21 2.50
CA GLY A 46 6.27 -14.36 3.37
C GLY A 46 7.50 -13.56 2.91
N GLU A 47 7.33 -12.65 1.95
CA GLU A 47 8.41 -11.78 1.47
C GLU A 47 8.75 -10.72 2.52
N LEU A 48 7.74 -10.24 3.25
CA LEU A 48 7.85 -9.27 4.32
C LEU A 48 7.64 -9.93 5.70
N PRO A 49 8.42 -9.56 6.73
CA PRO A 49 8.18 -10.02 8.09
C PRO A 49 6.96 -9.31 8.70
N HIS A 50 6.28 -9.97 9.63
CA HIS A 50 5.25 -9.33 10.45
C HIS A 50 5.88 -8.21 11.29
N PRO A 51 5.28 -7.00 11.33
CA PRO A 51 5.87 -5.85 12.01
C PRO A 51 6.07 -6.09 13.51
N GLU A 52 5.10 -6.71 14.19
CA GLU A 52 5.19 -7.01 15.62
C GLU A 52 6.04 -8.25 15.97
N THR A 53 5.87 -9.36 15.22
CA THR A 53 6.48 -10.64 15.60
C THR A 53 7.81 -10.92 14.88
N GLY A 54 8.12 -10.17 13.81
CA GLY A 54 9.27 -10.41 12.93
C GLY A 54 9.18 -11.69 12.10
N ARG A 55 8.11 -12.48 12.23
CA ARG A 55 7.96 -13.77 11.55
C ARG A 55 7.47 -13.58 10.12
N LYS A 56 8.04 -14.37 9.20
CA LYS A 56 7.52 -14.51 7.84
C LYS A 56 6.50 -15.63 7.84
N ILE A 57 5.28 -15.33 7.43
CA ILE A 57 4.18 -16.29 7.33
C ILE A 57 3.77 -16.35 5.86
N VAL A 58 3.65 -17.55 5.33
CA VAL A 58 3.15 -17.78 3.97
C VAL A 58 1.70 -18.23 4.08
N ASP A 59 0.81 -17.39 3.56
CA ASP A 59 -0.61 -17.69 3.33
C ASP A 59 -0.91 -17.52 1.83
N ARG A 60 -0.88 -18.64 1.12
CA ARG A 60 -1.05 -18.66 -0.33
C ARG A 60 -2.47 -18.29 -0.74
N GLU A 61 -3.48 -18.62 0.06
CA GLU A 61 -4.87 -18.30 -0.27
C GLU A 61 -5.10 -16.79 -0.17
N LEU A 62 -4.61 -16.14 0.89
CA LEU A 62 -4.68 -14.69 1.02
C LEU A 62 -3.85 -13.96 -0.04
N ALA A 63 -2.65 -14.45 -0.36
CA ALA A 63 -1.85 -13.89 -1.44
C ALA A 63 -2.58 -13.94 -2.79
N LYS A 64 -3.22 -15.08 -3.10
CA LYS A 64 -4.04 -15.25 -4.31
C LYS A 64 -5.22 -14.28 -4.31
N HIS A 65 -5.96 -14.19 -3.21
CA HIS A 65 -7.12 -13.31 -3.09
C HIS A 65 -6.74 -11.84 -3.33
N THR A 66 -5.60 -11.38 -2.81
CA THR A 66 -5.12 -10.01 -3.07
C THR A 66 -4.74 -9.80 -4.54
N ILE A 67 -4.12 -10.78 -5.22
CA ILE A 67 -3.85 -10.72 -6.66
C ILE A 67 -5.14 -10.67 -7.48
N ASP A 68 -6.13 -11.47 -7.11
CA ASP A 68 -7.43 -11.52 -7.78
C ASP A 68 -8.17 -10.17 -7.58
N THR A 69 -8.07 -9.56 -6.40
CA THR A 69 -8.58 -8.21 -6.12
C THR A 69 -7.92 -7.15 -7.00
N LEU A 70 -6.59 -7.16 -7.11
CA LEU A 70 -5.86 -6.25 -8.01
C LEU A 70 -6.23 -6.47 -9.48
N THR A 71 -6.46 -7.72 -9.88
CA THR A 71 -6.89 -8.07 -11.25
C THR A 71 -8.28 -7.52 -11.53
N LEU A 72 -9.22 -7.69 -10.60
CA LEU A 72 -10.56 -7.11 -10.70
C LEU A 72 -10.50 -5.57 -10.80
N LEU A 73 -9.66 -4.92 -10.00
CA LEU A 73 -9.47 -3.46 -10.07
C LEU A 73 -8.99 -3.03 -11.46
N ALA A 74 -7.99 -3.71 -12.02
CA ALA A 74 -7.49 -3.42 -13.36
C ALA A 74 -8.59 -3.51 -14.44
N GLU A 75 -9.49 -4.49 -14.32
CA GLU A 75 -10.63 -4.62 -15.23
C GLU A 75 -11.65 -3.50 -15.03
N LYS A 76 -11.99 -3.17 -13.78
CA LYS A 76 -13.02 -2.17 -13.46
C LYS A 76 -12.57 -0.73 -13.70
N THR A 77 -11.28 -0.45 -13.64
CA THR A 77 -10.73 0.90 -13.85
C THR A 77 -10.23 1.12 -15.28
N ARG A 78 -10.34 0.13 -16.17
CA ARG A 78 -9.89 0.24 -17.56
C ARG A 78 -10.49 1.47 -18.26
N GLY A 79 -9.61 2.32 -18.81
CA GLY A 79 -9.99 3.56 -19.49
C GLY A 79 -10.19 4.77 -18.57
N ASN A 80 -10.09 4.59 -17.24
CA ASN A 80 -10.17 5.67 -16.25
C ASN A 80 -8.84 5.96 -15.56
N LEU A 81 -7.78 5.20 -15.87
CA LEU A 81 -6.44 5.38 -15.29
C LEU A 81 -5.60 6.32 -16.15
N ASP A 82 -4.82 7.17 -15.50
CA ASP A 82 -3.74 7.89 -16.16
C ASP A 82 -2.58 6.93 -16.53
N PRO A 83 -1.62 7.34 -17.39
CA PRO A 83 -0.52 6.47 -17.80
C PRO A 83 0.33 5.92 -16.65
N ASN A 84 0.57 6.73 -15.61
CA ASN A 84 1.38 6.34 -14.47
C ASN A 84 0.63 5.33 -13.59
N GLU A 85 -0.66 5.56 -13.34
CA GLU A 85 -1.53 4.63 -12.61
C GLU A 85 -1.66 3.28 -13.31
N HIS A 86 -1.84 3.31 -14.64
CA HIS A 86 -1.91 2.11 -15.46
C HIS A 86 -0.59 1.32 -15.44
N GLU A 87 0.54 1.99 -15.61
CA GLU A 87 1.87 1.35 -15.56
C GLU A 87 2.14 0.75 -14.17
N LEU A 88 1.86 1.50 -13.11
CA LEU A 88 2.03 1.05 -11.73
C LEU A 88 1.26 -0.26 -11.46
N LEU A 89 -0.04 -0.27 -11.77
CA LEU A 89 -0.91 -1.42 -11.55
C LEU A 89 -0.45 -2.63 -12.38
N THR A 90 -0.11 -2.41 -13.65
CA THR A 90 0.35 -3.46 -14.56
C THR A 90 1.65 -4.10 -14.06
N ARG A 91 2.61 -3.27 -13.64
CA ARG A 91 3.90 -3.75 -13.13
C ARG A 91 3.73 -4.56 -11.85
N ILE A 92 2.94 -4.06 -10.89
CA ILE A 92 2.67 -4.75 -9.63
C ILE A 92 1.97 -6.08 -9.87
N LEU A 93 0.94 -6.13 -10.72
CA LEU A 93 0.26 -7.37 -11.06
C LEU A 93 1.20 -8.40 -11.69
N TYR A 94 2.08 -7.97 -12.59
CA TYR A 94 3.07 -8.85 -13.20
C TYR A 94 4.04 -9.42 -12.16
N GLU A 95 4.65 -8.56 -11.33
CA GLU A 95 5.60 -8.98 -10.30
C GLU A 95 4.97 -9.96 -9.31
N LEU A 96 3.76 -9.67 -8.81
CA LEU A 96 3.06 -10.52 -7.87
C LEU A 96 2.68 -11.87 -8.47
N LYS A 97 2.19 -11.91 -9.71
CA LYS A 97 1.87 -13.17 -10.39
C LYS A 97 3.11 -14.04 -10.58
N MET A 98 4.23 -13.44 -10.98
CA MET A 98 5.50 -14.16 -11.14
C MET A 98 6.02 -14.72 -9.82
N ARG A 99 5.91 -13.96 -8.71
CA ARG A 99 6.25 -14.44 -7.37
C ARG A 99 5.33 -15.57 -6.91
N PHE A 100 4.03 -15.41 -7.12
CA PHE A 100 3.02 -16.41 -6.75
C PHE A 100 3.24 -17.77 -7.44
N VAL A 101 3.68 -17.76 -8.70
CA VAL A 101 4.05 -18.99 -9.42
C VAL A 101 5.26 -19.68 -8.79
N LYS A 102 6.25 -18.90 -8.30
CA LYS A 102 7.47 -19.44 -7.65
C LYS A 102 7.23 -19.96 -6.23
N LEU A 103 6.10 -19.61 -5.61
CA LEU A 103 5.68 -20.09 -4.28
C LEU A 103 5.11 -21.52 -4.29
N GLY A 104 5.16 -22.21 -5.44
CA GLY A 104 4.71 -23.58 -5.63
C GLY A 104 5.84 -24.59 -5.56
#